data_AF-A0A933BBX0-F1
#
_entry.id   AF-A0A933BBX0-F1
#
_cell.length_a   1.000
_cell.length_b   1.000
_cell.length_c   1.000
_cell.angle_alpha   90.00
_cell.angle_beta   90.00
_cell.angle_gamma   90.00
#
_symmetry.space_group_name_H-M   'P 1'
#
loop_
_entity.id
_entity.type
_entity.pdbx_description
1 polymer ?
#
loop_
_entity_poly.entity_id
_entity_poly.type
_entity_poly.pdbx_seq_one_letter_code
_entity_poly.pdbx_strand_id
1 'polypeptide(L)' 'HGVFGSQLSRAYGGHLAKAIVSAACELIVVATKEEIGRKYNEEIGLELVDL' A
#
# COMPACT_ATOMS: atom_id res chain seq x y z
N HIS A 1 1.08 2.30 -0.51
CA HIS A 1 1.57 3.55 0.13
C HIS A 1 0.39 4.48 0.31
N GLY A 2 0.50 5.50 1.17
CA GLY A 2 -0.57 6.49 1.36
C GLY A 2 -0.02 7.83 1.82
N VAL A 3 -0.83 8.88 1.66
CA VAL A 3 -0.57 10.23 2.19
C VAL A 3 -1.83 10.68 2.93
N PHE A 4 -1.68 11.13 4.17
CA PHE A 4 -2.79 11.48 5.05
C PHE A 4 -2.64 12.90 5.58
N GLY A 5 -3.75 13.65 5.56
CA GLY A 5 -3.84 14.99 6.12
C GLY A 5 -4.21 14.98 7.59
N SER A 6 -3.60 15.86 8.39
CA SER A 6 -4.07 16.15 9.75
C SER A 6 -4.94 17.41 9.80
N GLN A 7 -5.56 17.66 10.96
CA GLN A 7 -6.33 18.87 11.23
C GLN A 7 -5.50 20.17 11.13
N LEU A 8 -4.17 20.06 11.16
CA LEU A 8 -3.23 21.19 11.00
C LEU A 8 -2.76 21.36 9.55
N SER A 9 -3.44 20.73 8.59
CA SER A 9 -3.06 20.73 7.17
C SER A 9 -1.65 20.18 6.90
N ARG A 10 -1.14 19.30 7.77
CA ARG A 10 0.13 18.59 7.55
C ARG A 10 -0.12 17.30 6.79
N ALA A 11 0.80 16.98 5.88
CA ALA A 11 0.80 15.72 5.14
C ALA A 11 1.79 14.73 5.76
N TYR A 12 1.34 13.48 5.94
CA TYR A 12 2.17 12.36 6.40
C TYR A 12 2.12 11.25 5.35
N GLY A 13 3.26 10.83 4.82
CA GLY A 13 3.36 9.83 3.75
C GLY A 13 4.28 8.66 4.09
N GLY A 14 4.04 7.50 3.46
CA GLY A 14 4.91 6.33 3.61
C GLY A 14 4.27 5.00 3.20
N HIS A 15 4.87 3.90 3.68
CA HIS A 15 4.28 2.57 3.54
C HIS A 15 3.09 2.41 4.46
N LEU A 16 1.95 1.98 3.91
CA LEU A 16 0.70 1.88 4.67
C LEU A 16 0.57 0.47 5.23
N ALA A 17 0.79 0.31 6.54
CA ALA A 17 0.57 -0.96 7.22
C ALA A 17 -0.91 -1.18 7.57
N LYS A 18 -1.62 -0.12 8.01
CA LYS A 18 -3.03 -0.17 8.40
C LYS A 18 -3.66 1.23 8.34
N ALA A 19 -4.93 1.29 7.95
CA ALA A 19 -5.79 2.46 8.12
C ALA A 19 -7.17 2.02 8.63
N ILE A 20 -7.86 2.91 9.35
CA ILE A 20 -9.24 2.72 9.78
C ILE A 20 -10.09 3.77 9.07
N VAL A 21 -11.16 3.33 8.40
CA VAL A 21 -12.10 4.23 7.74
C VAL A 21 -13.01 4.85 8.79
N SER A 22 -13.04 6.18 8.84
CA SER A 22 -13.89 6.93 9.78
C SER A 22 -15.25 7.30 9.17
N ALA A 23 -15.29 7.65 7.88
CA ALA A 23 -16.51 8.04 7.18
C ALA A 23 -16.69 7.26 5.87
N ALA A 24 -15.84 7.53 4.87
CA ALA A 24 -15.86 6.84 3.59
C ALA A 24 -14.44 6.52 3.11
N CYS A 25 -14.33 5.46 2.31
CA CYS A 25 -13.12 5.11 1.57
C CYS A 25 -13.56 4.62 0.19
N GLU A 26 -13.21 5.38 -0.83
CA GLU A 26 -13.52 5.06 -2.22
C GLU A 26 -12.28 4.41 -2.86
N LEU A 27 -12.46 3.22 -3.43
CA LEU A 27 -11.38 2.38 -3.94
C LEU A 27 -11.73 1.89 -5.35
N ILE A 28 -10.77 2.00 -6.26
CA ILE A 28 -10.85 1.42 -7.61
C ILE A 28 -9.84 0.27 -7.67
N VAL A 29 -10.32 -0.93 -7.96
CA VAL A 29 -9.49 -2.14 -8.14
C VAL A 29 -9.49 -2.52 -9.61
N VAL A 30 -8.30 -2.61 -10.20
CA VAL A 30 -8.10 -3.08 -11.59
C VAL A 30 -7.60 -4.52 -11.53
N ALA A 31 -8.38 -5.46 -12.07
CA ALA A 31 -8.04 -6.87 -12.08
C ALA A 31 -7.12 -7.24 -13.26
N THR A 32 -6.31 -8.29 -13.07
CA THR A 32 -5.37 -8.84 -14.07
C THR A 32 -5.58 -10.36 -14.16
N LYS A 33 -5.18 -10.99 -15.28
CA LYS A 33 -5.33 -12.45 -15.46
C LYS A 33 -4.08 -13.23 -15.05
N GLU A 34 -2.97 -12.53 -14.94
CA GLU A 34 -1.66 -13.01 -14.56
C GLU A 34 -1.67 -13.43 -13.08
N GLU A 35 -0.98 -14.52 -12.78
CA GLU A 35 -0.71 -14.91 -11.41
C GLU A 35 0.51 -14.13 -10.92
N ILE A 36 0.29 -13.16 -10.02
CA ILE A 36 1.35 -12.31 -9.47
C ILE A 36 1.70 -12.80 -8.06
N GLY A 37 2.94 -13.24 -7.90
CA GLY A 37 3.46 -13.78 -6.65
C GLY A 37 4.34 -12.81 -5.87
N ARG A 38 4.97 -13.33 -4.83
CA ARG A 38 6.07 -12.68 -4.11
C ARG A 38 7.21 -13.65 -3.90
N LYS A 39 8.43 -13.13 -3.94
CA LYS A 39 9.66 -13.90 -3.68
C LYS A 39 10.56 -13.15 -2.70
N TYR A 40 10.99 -13.86 -1.66
CA TYR A 40 11.93 -13.33 -0.68
C TYR A 40 13.31 -13.09 -1.32
N ASN A 41 13.82 -11.88 -1.16
CA ASN A 41 15.17 -11.50 -1.54
C ASN A 41 16.05 -11.43 -0.29
N GLU A 42 16.98 -12.38 -0.15
CA GLU A 42 17.85 -12.51 1.04
C GLU A 42 18.83 -11.33 1.21
N GLU A 43 19.23 -10.66 0.13
CA GLU A 43 20.20 -9.56 0.17
C GLU A 43 19.61 -8.32 0.84
N ILE A 44 18.34 -8.04 0.58
CA ILE A 44 17.65 -6.83 1.08
C ILE A 44 16.60 -7.13 2.16
N GLY A 45 16.31 -8.41 2.42
CA GLY A 45 15.37 -8.86 3.44
C GLY A 45 13.89 -8.52 3.16
N LEU A 46 13.48 -8.50 1.89
CA LEU A 46 12.12 -8.12 1.47
C LEU A 46 11.47 -9.15 0.55
N GLU A 47 10.15 -9.25 0.65
CA GLU A 47 9.30 -9.95 -0.31
C GLU A 47 9.02 -9.06 -1.53
N LEU A 48 9.73 -9.31 -2.63
CA LEU A 48 9.57 -8.56 -3.87
C LEU A 48 8.44 -9.12 -4.72
N VAL A 49 7.85 -8.29 -5.57
CA VAL A 49 6.87 -8.73 -6.57
C VAL A 49 7.57 -9.65 -7.56
N ASP A 50 6.98 -10.80 -7.83
CA ASP A 50 7.43 -11.78 -8.84
C ASP A 50 6.39 -11.81 -9.97
N LEU A 51 6.82 -11.46 -11.19
CA LEU A 51 5.98 -11.29 -12.38
C LEU A 51 6.33 -12.33 -13.44
#